data_AF-A0A3S5BVS9-F1
#
_entry.id   AF-A0A3S5BVS9-F1
#
_cell.length_a   1.000
_cell.length_b   1.000
_cell.length_c   1.000
_cell.angle_alpha   90.00
_cell.angle_beta   90.00
_cell.angle_gamma   90.00
#
_symmetry.space_group_name_H-M   'P 1'
#
loop_
_entity.id
_entity.type
_entity.pdbx_description
1 polymer ?
#
loop_
_entity_poly.entity_id
_entity_poly.type
_entity_poly.pdbx_seq_one_letter_code
_entity_poly.pdbx_strand_id
1 'polypeptide(L)' 'MEWAGADYEVERVELGSDEYKKINPLGAVPALDSGDGNIKTQANAILQYIADMYPEADLGPDESPEDRFLFNERAAF' A
#
# COMPACT_ATOMS: atom_id res chain seq x y z
N MET A 1 -6.88 3.27 3.09
CA MET A 1 -6.95 4.12 4.29
C MET A 1 -8.39 4.35 4.71
N GLU A 2 -9.25 4.88 3.84
CA GLU A 2 -10.69 5.05 4.13
C GLU A 2 -11.35 3.78 4.70
N TRP A 3 -11.22 2.63 4.04
CA TRP A 3 -11.79 1.36 4.53
C TRP A 3 -11.09 0.82 5.78
N ALA A 4 -9.85 1.26 6.04
CA ALA A 4 -9.13 0.92 7.26
C ALA A 4 -9.55 1.81 8.44
N GLY A 5 -10.41 2.82 8.22
CA GLY A 5 -10.74 3.81 9.24
C GLY A 5 -9.57 4.71 9.65
N ALA A 6 -8.50 4.73 8.85
CA ALA A 6 -7.27 5.45 9.16
C ALA A 6 -7.30 6.87 8.59
N ASP A 7 -6.77 7.84 9.33
CA ASP A 7 -6.49 9.18 8.80
C ASP A 7 -5.42 9.11 7.72
N TYR A 8 -5.60 9.89 6.65
CA TYR A 8 -4.66 9.93 5.54
C TYR A 8 -4.72 11.25 4.78
N GLU A 9 -3.62 11.56 4.10
CA GLU A 9 -3.54 12.64 3.12
C GLU A 9 -3.22 12.06 1.75
N VAL A 10 -3.75 12.67 0.70
CA VAL A 10 -3.47 12.29 -0.68
C VAL A 10 -2.70 13.40 -1.36
N GLU A 11 -1.45 13.10 -1.71
CA GLU A 11 -0.64 13.98 -2.54
C GLU A 11 -0.71 13.52 -3.99
N ARG A 12 -1.15 14.43 -4.89
CA ARG A 12 -1.15 14.17 -6.33
C ARG A 12 0.22 14.54 -6.90
N VAL A 13 0.80 13.61 -7.65
CA VAL A 13 2.14 13.76 -8.22
C VAL A 13 2.11 13.69 -9.74
N GLU A 14 3.11 14.30 -10.38
CA GLU A 14 3.39 14.09 -11.79
C GLU A 14 4.21 12.81 -11.96
N LEU A 15 3.62 11.83 -12.66
CA LEU A 15 4.24 10.52 -12.88
C LEU A 15 5.57 10.64 -13.63
N GLY A 16 6.59 9.95 -13.14
CA GLY A 16 7.93 9.94 -13.74
C GLY A 16 8.71 11.26 -13.65
N SER A 17 8.17 12.30 -13.00
CA SER A 17 8.89 13.55 -12.76
C SER A 17 10.14 13.33 -11.90
N ASP A 18 11.16 14.17 -12.10
CA ASP A 18 12.40 14.08 -11.33
C ASP A 18 12.18 14.34 -9.84
N GLU A 19 11.18 15.16 -9.50
CA GLU A 19 10.81 15.39 -8.11
C GLU A 19 10.22 14.12 -7.49
N TYR A 20 9.23 13.50 -8.15
CA TYR A 20 8.61 12.30 -7.62
C TYR A 20 9.56 11.09 -7.58
N LYS A 21 10.52 11.02 -8.52
CA LYS A 21 11.57 9.99 -8.50
C LYS A 21 12.48 10.05 -7.26
N LYS A 22 12.55 11.18 -6.56
CA LYS A 22 13.24 11.25 -5.25
C LYS A 22 12.50 10.46 -4.17
N ILE A 23 11.18 10.29 -4.31
CA ILE A 23 10.32 9.55 -3.38
C ILE A 23 10.23 8.08 -3.81
N ASN A 24 9.81 7.83 -5.06
CA ASN A 24 9.80 6.49 -5.64
C ASN A 24 10.70 6.48 -6.88
N PRO A 25 11.91 5.89 -6.82
CA PRO A 25 12.83 5.83 -7.97
C PRO A 25 12.26 5.21 -9.24
N LEU A 26 11.22 4.37 -9.12
CA LEU A 26 10.50 3.80 -10.27
C LEU A 26 9.60 4.83 -10.99
N GLY A 27 9.35 5.99 -10.37
CA GLY A 27 8.49 7.05 -10.89
C GLY A 27 7.01 6.66 -10.99
N ALA A 28 6.61 5.57 -10.34
CA ALA A 28 5.27 4.99 -10.41
C ALA A 28 4.48 5.20 -9.11
N VAL A 29 3.15 5.20 -9.21
CA VAL A 29 2.24 5.20 -8.07
C VAL A 29 1.64 3.80 -7.89
N PRO A 30 1.21 3.42 -6.68
CA PRO A 30 1.24 4.20 -5.42
C PRO A 30 2.60 4.18 -4.70
N ALA A 31 2.77 5.16 -3.80
CA ALA A 31 3.78 5.18 -2.74
C ALA A 31 3.08 5.57 -1.42
N LEU A 32 3.48 4.96 -0.31
CA LEU A 32 2.90 5.21 1.02
C LEU A 32 4.01 5.63 1.99
N ASP A 33 3.86 6.81 2.59
CA ASP A 33 4.58 7.19 3.80
C ASP A 33 3.70 6.87 5.03
N SER A 34 4.23 6.07 5.96
CA SER A 34 3.57 5.75 7.23
C SER A 34 4.18 6.50 8.42
N GLY A 35 5.02 7.52 8.18
CA GLY A 35 5.69 8.34 9.19
C GLY A 35 6.94 7.70 9.80
N ASP A 36 7.31 6.50 9.38
CA ASP A 36 8.51 5.77 9.84
C ASP A 36 9.77 6.10 9.01
N GLY A 37 9.65 6.98 8.01
CA GLY A 37 10.72 7.36 7.10
C GLY A 37 11.04 6.30 6.03
N ASN A 38 10.28 5.20 5.96
CA ASN A 38 10.42 4.17 4.95
C ASN A 38 9.23 4.18 3.99
N ILE A 39 9.43 4.78 2.81
CA ILE A 39 8.43 4.85 1.75
C ILE A 39 8.17 3.44 1.19
N LYS A 40 6.93 3.01 1.33
CA LYS A 40 6.45 1.71 0.83
C LYS A 40 5.98 1.91 -0.61
N THR A 41 6.39 1.01 -1.47
CA THR A 41 6.02 0.97 -2.90
C THR A 41 5.48 -0.42 -3.23
N GLN A 42 4.97 -0.61 -4.45
CA GLN A 42 4.21 -1.80 -4.88
C GLN A 42 2.82 -1.87 -4.24
N ALA A 43 1.78 -1.78 -5.07
CA ALA A 43 0.40 -1.71 -4.60
C ALA A 43 0.04 -2.89 -3.67
N ASN A 44 0.36 -4.13 -4.06
CA ASN A 44 0.03 -5.33 -3.27
C ASN A 44 0.72 -5.33 -1.92
N ALA A 45 2.00 -4.94 -1.86
CA ALA A 45 2.76 -4.86 -0.61
C ALA A 45 2.21 -3.76 0.32
N ILE A 46 1.80 -2.62 -0.25
CA ILE A 46 1.14 -1.55 0.49
C ILE A 46 -0.21 -2.03 1.06
N LEU A 47 -1.03 -2.72 0.27
CA LEU A 47 -2.32 -3.25 0.73
C LEU A 47 -2.15 -4.26 1.87
N GLN A 48 -1.21 -5.20 1.74
CA GLN A 48 -0.89 -6.14 2.81
C GLN A 48 -0.42 -5.41 4.07
N TYR A 49 0.47 -4.42 3.94
CA TYR A 49 0.95 -3.64 5.07
C TYR A 49 -0.19 -2.88 5.77
N ILE A 50 -1.13 -2.31 5.02
CA ILE A 50 -2.31 -1.63 5.60
C ILE A 50 -3.21 -2.64 6.32
N ALA A 51 -3.46 -3.82 5.74
CA ALA A 51 -4.25 -4.86 6.38
C ALA A 51 -3.62 -5.33 7.70
N ASP A 52 -2.30 -5.47 7.74
CA ASP A 52 -1.57 -5.88 8.95
C ASP A 52 -1.55 -4.77 10.03
N MET A 53 -1.55 -3.50 9.62
CA MET A 53 -1.58 -2.34 10.53
C MET A 53 -2.95 -2.10 11.17
N TYR A 54 -4.03 -2.48 10.49
CA TYR A 54 -5.42 -2.27 10.92
C TYR A 54 -6.20 -3.60 10.88
N PRO A 55 -5.81 -4.60 11.69
CA PRO A 55 -6.45 -5.92 11.66
C PRO A 55 -7.94 -5.86 12.02
N GLU A 56 -8.37 -4.88 12.82
CA GLU A 56 -9.76 -4.64 13.18
C GLU A 56 -10.65 -4.21 12.00
N ALA A 57 -10.04 -3.75 10.89
CA ALA A 57 -10.77 -3.36 9.68
C ALA A 57 -11.11 -4.55 8.77
N ASP A 58 -10.60 -5.75 9.08
CA ASP A 58 -10.91 -7.00 8.35
C ASP A 58 -10.70 -6.89 6.83
N LEU A 59 -9.59 -6.26 6.43
CA LEU A 59 -9.24 -6.00 5.02
C LEU A 59 -8.29 -7.04 4.41
N GLY A 60 -7.66 -7.86 5.26
CA GLY A 60 -6.61 -8.79 4.90
C GLY A 60 -7.13 -10.20 4.59
N PRO A 61 -6.22 -11.11 4.23
CA PRO A 61 -6.52 -12.54 4.21
C PRO A 61 -6.70 -13.09 5.62
N ASP A 62 -7.43 -14.20 5.73
CA ASP A 62 -7.37 -15.09 6.89
C ASP A 62 -5.97 -15.71 7.08
N GLU A 63 -5.76 -16.45 8.16
CA GLU A 63 -4.43 -16.95 8.55
C GLU A 63 -3.84 -18.03 7.63
N SER A 64 -4.64 -18.65 6.76
CA SER A 64 -4.16 -19.79 5.98
C SER A 64 -3.24 -19.37 4.82
N PRO A 65 -2.29 -20.23 4.41
CA PRO A 65 -1.48 -19.96 3.22
C PRO A 65 -2.31 -19.77 1.94
N GLU A 66 -3.46 -20.45 1.82
CA GLU A 66 -4.35 -20.34 0.67
C GLU A 66 -5.04 -18.98 0.62
N ASP A 67 -5.52 -18.48 1.78
CA ASP A 67 -6.19 -17.19 1.85
C ASP A 67 -5.21 -16.05 1.53
N ARG A 68 -3.98 -16.14 2.03
CA ARG A 68 -2.89 -15.22 1.68
C ARG A 68 -2.54 -15.26 0.20
N PHE A 69 -2.52 -16.45 -0.41
CA PHE A 69 -2.30 -16.58 -1.84
C PHE A 69 -3.42 -15.89 -2.63
N LEU A 70 -4.68 -16.18 -2.31
CA LEU A 70 -5.84 -15.61 -3.00
C LEU A 70 -5.93 -14.09 -2.82
N PHE A 71 -5.58 -13.56 -1.65
CA PHE A 71 -5.50 -12.12 -1.43
C PHE A 71 -4.46 -11.46 -2.35
N ASN A 72 -3.25 -12.04 -2.41
CA ASN A 72 -2.17 -11.52 -3.26
C ASN A 72 -2.48 -11.68 -4.76
N GLU A 73 -3.13 -12.77 -5.16
CA GLU A 73 -3.57 -13.00 -6.54
C GLU A 73 -4.62 -11.95 -6.95
N ARG A 74 -5.64 -11.73 -6.12
CA ARG A 74 -6.69 -10.73 -6.39
C ARG A 74 -6.14 -9.31 -6.45
N ALA A 75 -5.15 -8.98 -5.62
CA ALA A 75 -4.52 -7.66 -5.65
C ALA A 75 -3.67 -7.43 -6.92
N ALA A 76 -3.31 -8.48 -7.67
CA ALA A 76 -2.47 -8.37 -8.86
C ALA A 76 -3.23 -8.03 -10.16
N PHE A 77 -4.57 -7.98 -10.15
CA PHE A 77 -5.43 -7.73 -11.32
C PHE A 77 -6.45 -6.62 -11.04
#